data_AF-A0A8H5IMI8-F1
#
_entry.id   AF-A0A8H5IMI8-F1
#
_cell.length_a   1.000
_cell.length_b   1.000
_cell.length_c   1.000
_cell.angle_alpha   90.00
_cell.angle_beta   90.00
_cell.angle_gamma   90.00
#
_symmetry.space_group_name_H-M   'P 1'
#
loop_
_entity.id
_entity.type
_entity.pdbx_description
1 polymer ?
#
loop_
_entity_poly.entity_id
_entity_poly.type
_entity_poly.pdbx_seq_one_letter_code
_entity_poly.pdbx_strand_id
1 'polypeptide(L)'
;MVSASQQDDSKKVALDTSGPTNAGDTNSIQRASIYMTDVQTKRGLSPRHVQLMAIAGSIGTALFVGIGGALSKAGPLSLSLGYLFWSMFFILPCTLSVAEMCAYLPIRGSIFELAGRFIDPALGFSMGWTYFYGGVMLVCVEYSAVATVMQYCM
;
A
#
# COMPACT_ATOMS: atom_id res chain seq x y z
N MET A 1 5.11 -13.81 -23.29
CA MET A 1 4.31 -14.45 -24.36
C MET A 1 3.80 -15.79 -23.85
N VAL A 2 2.72 -15.79 -23.07
CA VAL A 2 1.93 -17.01 -22.80
C VAL A 2 0.47 -16.59 -23.00
N SER A 3 0.05 -16.71 -24.25
CA SER A 3 -1.36 -16.59 -24.69
C SER A 3 -2.06 -17.92 -24.48
N ALA A 4 -3.36 -17.83 -24.15
CA ALA A 4 -4.42 -18.75 -24.58
C ALA A 4 -4.33 -20.23 -24.19
N SER A 5 -4.96 -20.63 -23.07
CA SER A 5 -5.42 -22.02 -22.87
C SER A 5 -6.28 -22.24 -21.61
N GLN A 6 -7.45 -21.60 -21.44
CA GLN A 6 -8.42 -22.12 -20.46
C GLN A 6 -9.87 -21.68 -20.72
N GLN A 7 -10.36 -22.01 -21.91
CA GLN A 7 -11.75 -21.86 -22.28
C GLN A 7 -12.25 -23.18 -22.86
N ASP A 8 -12.39 -24.24 -22.05
CA ASP A 8 -13.24 -25.39 -22.42
C ASP A 8 -13.54 -26.41 -21.29
N ASP A 9 -13.85 -26.00 -20.05
CA ASP A 9 -14.04 -27.02 -18.98
C ASP A 9 -15.10 -26.72 -17.93
N SER A 10 -16.27 -26.20 -18.34
CA SER A 10 -17.44 -26.14 -17.43
C SER A 10 -18.79 -26.37 -18.09
N LYS A 11 -18.80 -26.93 -19.32
CA LYS A 11 -19.99 -27.63 -19.81
C LYS A 11 -19.99 -29.04 -19.20
N LYS A 12 -20.55 -29.19 -17.99
CA LYS A 12 -21.22 -30.39 -17.44
C LYS A 12 -21.25 -30.33 -15.92
N VAL A 13 -22.21 -29.61 -15.37
CA VAL A 13 -22.92 -30.05 -14.15
C VAL A 13 -24.37 -29.60 -14.33
N ALA A 14 -25.13 -30.41 -15.05
CA ALA A 14 -26.58 -30.31 -15.13
C ALA A 14 -27.14 -31.64 -14.61
N LEU A 15 -27.70 -31.65 -13.40
CA LEU A 15 -28.83 -32.51 -13.00
C LEU A 15 -29.36 -32.08 -11.61
N ASP A 16 -30.67 -32.28 -11.40
CA ASP A 16 -31.56 -31.80 -10.31
C ASP A 16 -32.15 -30.40 -10.62
N THR A 17 -33.38 -30.18 -11.10
CA THR A 17 -34.76 -30.72 -10.90
C THR A 17 -35.54 -30.16 -9.69
N SER A 18 -36.48 -29.24 -10.02
CA SER A 18 -37.73 -28.84 -9.30
C SER A 18 -37.57 -28.07 -7.97
N GLY A 19 -37.94 -26.79 -7.77
CA GLY A 19 -39.15 -25.99 -8.06
C GLY A 19 -39.62 -25.35 -6.71
N PRO A 20 -40.39 -24.23 -6.60
CA PRO A 20 -41.16 -23.52 -7.62
C PRO A 20 -40.84 -22.02 -7.79
N THR A 21 -41.31 -21.54 -8.94
CA THR A 21 -41.44 -20.19 -9.49
C THR A 21 -42.07 -19.15 -8.55
N ASN A 22 -41.44 -17.97 -8.43
CA ASN A 22 -42.13 -16.69 -8.30
C ASN A 22 -41.50 -15.67 -9.27
N ALA A 23 -42.28 -15.25 -10.26
CA ALA A 23 -41.89 -14.45 -11.42
C ALA A 23 -41.73 -12.94 -11.10
N GLY A 24 -40.97 -12.61 -10.05
CA GLY A 24 -40.73 -11.22 -9.62
C GLY A 24 -39.27 -10.83 -9.34
N ASP A 25 -38.35 -11.80 -9.18
CA ASP A 25 -36.99 -11.56 -8.65
C ASP A 25 -35.87 -11.55 -9.70
N THR A 26 -36.20 -11.48 -10.99
CA THR A 26 -35.18 -11.49 -12.05
C THR A 26 -34.44 -10.15 -12.18
N ASN A 27 -35.03 -9.05 -11.68
CA ASN A 27 -34.42 -7.71 -11.71
C ASN A 27 -33.42 -7.45 -10.57
N SER A 28 -33.51 -8.14 -9.44
CA SER A 28 -32.63 -7.95 -8.28
C SER A 28 -31.32 -8.73 -8.41
N ILE A 29 -31.38 -9.96 -8.94
CA ILE A 29 -30.21 -10.80 -9.23
C ILE A 29 -29.41 -10.23 -10.43
N GLN A 30 -30.09 -9.68 -11.44
CA GLN A 30 -29.43 -9.05 -12.59
C GLN A 30 -28.80 -7.68 -12.26
N ARG A 31 -29.30 -6.97 -11.24
CA ARG A 31 -28.62 -5.80 -10.68
C ARG A 31 -27.36 -6.21 -9.90
N ALA A 32 -27.44 -7.26 -9.09
CA ALA A 32 -26.29 -7.77 -8.33
C ALA A 32 -25.14 -8.26 -9.24
N SER A 33 -25.43 -8.84 -10.41
CA SER A 33 -24.40 -9.25 -11.38
C SER A 33 -23.75 -8.08 -12.13
N ILE A 34 -24.44 -6.93 -12.27
CA ILE A 34 -23.85 -5.70 -12.82
C ILE A 34 -22.85 -5.07 -11.83
N TYR A 35 -23.08 -5.17 -10.52
CA TYR A 35 -22.11 -4.72 -9.50
C TYR A 35 -20.94 -5.70 -9.30
N MET A 36 -21.12 -6.98 -9.62
CA MET A 36 -20.08 -8.02 -9.55
C MET A 36 -19.25 -8.12 -10.84
N THR A 37 -19.62 -7.37 -11.89
CA THR A 37 -18.80 -7.25 -13.10
C THR A 37 -17.61 -6.35 -12.80
N ASP A 38 -16.60 -6.99 -12.24
CA ASP A 38 -15.20 -6.72 -12.54
C ASP A 38 -14.78 -5.26 -12.34
N VAL A 39 -14.49 -4.90 -11.09
CA VAL A 39 -13.53 -3.83 -10.79
C VAL A 39 -12.13 -4.31 -11.24
N GLN A 40 -11.98 -4.72 -12.51
CA GLN A 40 -10.70 -4.90 -13.17
C GLN A 40 -10.15 -3.51 -13.43
N THR A 41 -9.44 -2.99 -12.45
CA THR A 41 -8.44 -1.97 -12.74
C THR A 41 -7.48 -2.56 -13.76
N LYS A 42 -7.41 -1.99 -14.96
CA LYS A 42 -6.42 -2.38 -15.96
C LYS A 42 -5.05 -2.29 -15.30
N ARG A 43 -4.39 -3.43 -15.10
CA ARG A 43 -3.00 -3.51 -14.61
C ARG A 43 -2.07 -2.99 -15.71
N GLY A 44 -1.96 -1.66 -15.79
CA GLY A 44 -1.16 -0.95 -16.80
C GLY A 44 0.17 -0.40 -16.29
N LEU A 45 0.45 -0.50 -14.98
CA LEU A 45 1.74 -0.04 -14.46
C LEU A 45 2.81 -1.09 -14.72
N SER A 46 3.74 -0.73 -15.61
CA SER A 46 5.01 -1.42 -15.77
C SER A 46 5.74 -1.52 -14.42
N PRO A 47 6.42 -2.65 -14.12
CA PRO A 47 7.19 -2.82 -12.89
C PRO A 47 8.19 -1.69 -12.63
N ARG A 48 8.70 -1.04 -13.70
CA ARG A 48 9.56 0.14 -13.60
C ARG A 48 8.86 1.33 -12.93
N HIS A 49 7.60 1.60 -13.23
CA HIS A 49 6.87 2.72 -12.62
C HIS A 49 6.67 2.48 -11.12
N VAL A 50 6.36 1.24 -10.73
CA VAL A 50 6.19 0.88 -9.32
C VAL A 50 7.50 1.05 -8.54
N GLN A 51 8.62 0.64 -9.13
CA GLN A 51 9.94 0.86 -8.53
C GLN A 51 10.29 2.35 -8.40
N LEU A 52 9.97 3.16 -9.42
CA LEU A 52 10.17 4.61 -9.36
C LEU A 52 9.32 5.27 -8.27
N MET A 53 8.08 4.83 -8.07
CA MET A 53 7.24 5.30 -6.96
C MET A 53 7.84 4.94 -5.60
N ALA A 54 8.39 3.73 -5.45
CA ALA A 54 9.03 3.30 -4.21
C ALA A 54 10.29 4.13 -3.90
N ILE A 55 11.10 4.46 -4.91
CA ILE A 55 12.29 5.30 -4.76
C ILE A 55 11.87 6.75 -4.43
N ALA A 56 10.87 7.30 -5.10
CA ALA A 56 10.36 8.64 -4.82
C ALA A 56 9.79 8.77 -3.39
N GLY A 57 9.13 7.72 -2.87
CA GLY A 57 8.60 7.73 -1.51
C GLY A 57 9.67 7.61 -0.42
N SER A 58 10.82 6.97 -0.74
CA SER A 58 11.94 6.81 0.20
C SER A 58 12.92 7.99 0.18
N ILE A 59 13.06 8.66 -0.96
CA ILE A 59 13.87 9.88 -1.12
C ILE A 59 12.97 11.10 -0.91
N GLY A 60 12.75 11.47 0.35
CA GLY A 60 11.91 12.61 0.74
C GLY A 60 12.70 13.88 1.08
N THR A 61 11.98 14.99 1.18
CA THR A 61 12.41 16.28 1.75
C THR A 61 12.96 16.15 3.18
N ALA A 62 12.40 15.24 3.98
CA ALA A 62 12.86 14.97 5.34
C ALA A 62 14.34 14.58 5.40
N LEU A 63 14.84 13.86 4.38
CA LEU A 63 16.24 13.50 4.29
C LEU A 63 17.10 14.76 4.09
N PHE A 64 16.70 15.67 3.21
CA PHE A 64 17.43 16.91 2.96
C PHE A 64 17.38 17.88 4.15
N VAL A 65 16.20 18.10 4.73
CA VAL A 65 16.01 19.01 5.87
C VAL A 65 16.70 18.47 7.12
N GLY A 66 16.69 17.15 7.34
CA GLY A 66 17.33 16.51 8.49
C GLY A 66 18.86 16.41 8.38
N ILE A 67 19.39 16.09 7.20
CA ILE A 67 20.84 15.88 7.02
C ILE A 67 21.63 17.18 7.20
N GLY A 68 21.12 18.34 6.77
CA GLY A 68 21.86 19.61 6.89
C GLY A 68 22.25 19.94 8.34
N GLY A 69 21.30 19.80 9.26
CA GLY A 69 21.55 20.01 10.69
C GLY A 69 22.38 18.89 11.33
N ALA A 70 22.16 17.65 10.93
CA ALA A 70 22.87 16.50 11.50
C ALA A 70 24.35 16.44 11.05
N LEU A 71 24.62 16.79 9.79
CA LEU A 71 25.97 16.79 9.22
C LEU A 71 26.86 17.85 9.87
N SER A 72 26.34 19.07 10.08
CA SER A 72 27.08 20.15 10.74
C SER A 72 27.42 19.86 12.20
N LYS A 73 26.60 19.04 12.89
CA LYS A 73 26.78 18.75 14.32
C LYS A 73 27.58 17.48 14.59
N ALA A 74 27.36 16.43 13.81
CA ALA A 74 27.86 15.09 14.12
C ALA A 74 29.03 14.65 13.21
N GLY A 75 29.27 15.34 12.09
CA GLY A 75 30.26 14.93 11.08
C GLY A 75 29.76 13.78 10.17
N PRO A 76 30.36 13.61 8.98
CA PRO A 76 29.83 12.70 7.94
C PRO A 76 29.91 11.21 8.33
N LEU A 77 30.90 10.84 9.12
CA LEU A 77 31.14 9.45 9.50
C LEU A 77 30.07 8.94 10.48
N SER A 78 29.75 9.71 11.52
CA SER A 78 28.76 9.32 12.52
C SER A 78 27.35 9.27 11.94
N LEU A 79 27.02 10.19 11.02
CA LEU A 79 25.74 10.21 10.30
C LEU A 79 25.54 8.93 9.50
N SER A 80 26.56 8.50 8.76
CA SER A 80 26.51 7.28 7.92
C SER A 80 26.39 6.01 8.76
N LEU A 81 27.16 5.91 9.85
CA LEU A 81 27.10 4.79 10.79
C LEU A 81 25.72 4.69 11.48
N GLY A 82 25.15 5.83 11.91
CA GLY A 82 23.82 5.86 12.51
C GLY A 82 22.73 5.44 11.54
N TYR A 83 22.78 5.93 10.29
CA TYR A 83 21.81 5.57 9.25
C TYR A 83 21.90 4.08 8.86
N LEU A 84 23.12 3.55 8.72
CA LEU A 84 23.33 2.13 8.44
C LEU A 84 22.86 1.24 9.58
N PHE A 85 23.19 1.59 10.83
CA PHE A 85 22.79 0.81 11.99
C PHE A 85 21.27 0.77 12.14
N TRP A 86 20.60 1.93 12.03
CA TRP A 86 19.14 2.02 12.07
C TRP A 86 18.48 1.25 10.93
N SER A 87 18.99 1.42 9.70
CA SER A 87 18.47 0.71 8.52
C SER A 87 18.62 -0.80 8.64
N MET A 88 19.77 -1.27 9.10
CA MET A 88 20.09 -2.69 9.13
C MET A 88 19.41 -3.43 10.27
N PHE A 89 19.26 -2.80 11.44
CA PHE A 89 18.70 -3.45 12.63
C PHE A 89 17.18 -3.32 12.75
N PHE A 90 16.58 -2.24 12.23
CA PHE A 90 15.13 -1.99 12.38
C PHE A 90 14.39 -2.11 11.05
N ILE A 91 14.80 -1.35 10.03
CA ILE A 91 14.01 -1.19 8.80
C ILE A 91 14.04 -2.45 7.92
N LEU A 92 15.22 -3.04 7.69
CA LEU A 92 15.36 -4.26 6.89
C LEU A 92 14.55 -5.45 7.46
N PRO A 93 14.72 -5.86 8.73
CA PRO A 93 13.97 -7.01 9.26
C PRO A 93 12.46 -6.75 9.31
N CYS A 94 12.03 -5.53 9.65
CA CYS A 94 10.61 -5.17 9.65
C CYS A 94 10.00 -5.27 8.25
N THR A 95 10.66 -4.65 7.25
CA THR A 95 10.17 -4.66 5.86
C THR A 95 10.18 -6.06 5.27
N LEU A 96 11.19 -6.88 5.60
CA LEU A 96 11.25 -8.27 5.15
C LEU A 96 10.12 -9.12 5.75
N SER A 97 9.81 -8.93 7.03
CA SER A 97 8.66 -9.61 7.67
C SER A 97 7.34 -9.23 7.01
N VAL A 98 7.14 -7.96 6.69
CA VAL A 98 5.96 -7.49 5.94
C VAL A 98 5.95 -8.04 4.51
N ALA A 99 7.11 -8.16 3.87
CA ALA A 99 7.22 -8.69 2.51
C ALA A 99 6.85 -10.18 2.45
N GLU A 100 7.30 -11.00 3.39
CA GLU A 100 6.89 -12.40 3.54
C GLU A 100 5.37 -12.49 3.71
N MET A 101 4.81 -11.70 4.62
CA MET A 101 3.36 -11.62 4.88
C MET A 101 2.55 -11.24 3.61
N CYS A 102 3.05 -10.30 2.80
CA CYS A 102 2.45 -9.92 1.52
C CYS A 102 2.53 -11.02 0.46
N ALA A 103 3.59 -11.84 0.48
CA ALA A 103 3.77 -12.93 -0.47
C ALA A 103 2.85 -14.13 -0.16
N TYR A 104 2.56 -14.40 1.12
CA TYR A 104 1.67 -15.50 1.53
C TYR A 104 0.19 -15.24 1.18
N LEU A 105 -0.29 -14.00 1.30
CA LEU A 105 -1.68 -13.66 1.02
C LEU A 105 -1.76 -12.35 0.23
N PRO A 106 -1.75 -12.40 -1.12
CA PRO A 106 -1.82 -11.21 -1.96
C PRO A 106 -3.25 -10.63 -1.97
N ILE A 107 -3.61 -9.93 -0.89
CA ILE A 107 -4.89 -9.23 -0.76
C ILE A 107 -4.81 -7.91 -1.53
N ARG A 108 -5.91 -7.50 -2.16
CA ARG A 108 -6.09 -6.14 -2.68
C ARG A 108 -6.41 -5.14 -1.54
N GLY A 109 -5.56 -5.09 -0.51
CA GLY A 109 -5.79 -4.34 0.73
C GLY A 109 -4.58 -3.52 1.16
N SER A 110 -4.79 -2.55 2.07
CA SER A 110 -3.70 -1.74 2.65
C SER A 110 -2.92 -2.54 3.70
N ILE A 111 -1.72 -2.07 4.04
CA ILE A 111 -0.87 -2.70 5.09
C ILE A 111 -1.61 -2.74 6.45
N PHE A 112 -2.55 -1.83 6.69
CA PHE A 112 -3.40 -1.81 7.89
C PHE A 112 -4.41 -2.95 7.93
N GLU A 113 -4.91 -3.38 6.77
CA GLU A 113 -5.83 -4.51 6.64
C GLU A 113 -5.08 -5.84 6.83
N LEU A 114 -3.83 -5.89 6.37
CA LEU A 114 -2.91 -6.98 6.67
C LEU A 114 -2.69 -7.10 8.20
N ALA A 115 -2.50 -5.99 8.91
CA ALA A 115 -2.37 -5.98 10.38
C ALA A 115 -3.67 -6.40 11.11
N GLY A 116 -4.82 -5.90 10.65
CA GLY A 116 -6.13 -6.23 11.22
C GLY A 116 -6.54 -7.69 11.06
N ARG A 117 -6.04 -8.37 10.01
CA ARG A 117 -6.34 -9.79 9.72
C ARG A 117 -5.45 -10.76 10.49
N PHE A 118 -4.19 -10.40 10.78
CA PHE A 118 -3.20 -11.32 11.37
C PHE A 118 -3.04 -11.18 12.89
N ILE A 119 -3.32 -10.01 13.48
CA ILE A 119 -3.16 -9.81 14.92
C ILE A 119 -4.52 -9.56 15.57
N ASP A 120 -5.12 -8.41 15.30
CA ASP A 120 -6.46 -8.04 15.78
C ASP A 120 -6.98 -6.80 15.03
N PRO A 121 -8.29 -6.72 14.71
CA PRO A 121 -8.89 -5.55 14.07
C PRO A 121 -8.69 -4.22 14.83
N ALA A 122 -8.57 -4.22 16.16
CA ALA A 122 -8.30 -3.00 16.93
C ALA A 122 -6.88 -2.45 16.70
N LEU A 123 -5.89 -3.33 16.45
CA LEU A 123 -4.54 -2.89 16.09
C LEU A 123 -4.51 -2.27 14.70
N GLY A 124 -5.27 -2.82 13.75
CA GLY A 124 -5.44 -2.20 12.43
C GLY A 124 -5.98 -0.77 12.53
N PHE A 125 -6.99 -0.56 13.39
CA PHE A 125 -7.55 0.77 13.65
C PHE A 125 -6.54 1.72 14.31
N SER A 126 -5.84 1.26 15.35
CA SER A 126 -4.83 2.07 16.04
C SER A 126 -3.69 2.47 15.12
N MET A 127 -3.21 1.57 14.26
CA MET A 127 -2.18 1.87 13.27
C MET A 127 -2.66 2.92 12.28
N GLY A 128 -3.91 2.82 11.79
CA GLY A 128 -4.50 3.84 10.93
C GLY A 128 -4.48 5.24 11.57
N TRP A 129 -4.80 5.33 12.86
CA TRP A 129 -4.77 6.60 13.60
C TRP A 129 -3.35 7.16 13.78
N THR A 130 -2.37 6.30 14.09
CA THR A 130 -0.95 6.70 14.18
C THR A 130 -0.42 7.23 12.85
N TYR A 131 -0.78 6.58 11.73
CA TYR A 131 -0.37 7.02 10.40
C TYR A 131 -1.07 8.30 9.97
N PHE A 132 -2.34 8.50 10.36
CA PHE A 132 -3.05 9.76 10.12
C PHE A 132 -2.35 10.93 10.81
N TYR A 133 -2.03 10.81 12.11
CA TYR A 133 -1.30 11.86 12.83
C TYR A 133 0.10 12.09 12.28
N GLY A 134 0.82 11.03 11.91
CA GLY A 134 2.10 11.15 11.23
C GLY A 134 1.99 11.95 9.93
N GLY A 135 0.94 11.70 9.15
CA GLY A 135 0.65 12.43 7.91
C GLY A 135 0.37 13.91 8.14
N VAL A 136 -0.43 14.26 9.15
CA VAL A 136 -0.70 15.67 9.51
C VAL A 136 0.59 16.38 9.94
N MET A 137 1.41 15.74 10.77
CA MET A 137 2.70 16.31 11.19
C MET A 137 3.65 16.51 10.02
N LEU A 138 3.69 15.59 9.06
CA LEU A 138 4.49 15.73 7.84
C LEU A 138 4.07 16.98 7.04
N VAL A 139 2.77 17.21 6.85
CA VAL A 139 2.25 18.39 6.14
C VAL A 139 2.66 19.68 6.85
N CYS A 140 2.63 19.72 8.20
CA CYS A 140 3.10 20.87 8.97
C CYS A 140 4.59 21.15 8.76
N VAL A 141 5.42 20.11 8.64
CA VAL A 141 6.86 20.22 8.39
C VAL A 141 7.11 20.76 6.98
N GLU A 142 6.43 20.25 5.97
CA GLU A 142 6.54 20.75 4.59
C GLU A 142 6.13 22.23 4.51
N TYR A 143 5.05 22.62 5.18
CA TYR A 143 4.61 24.02 5.24
C TYR A 143 5.67 24.93 5.88
N SER A 144 6.29 24.49 6.98
CA SER A 144 7.35 25.25 7.67
C SER A 144 8.61 25.37 6.80
N ALA A 145 8.93 24.33 6.02
CA ALA A 145 10.03 24.36 5.07
C ALA A 145 9.78 25.40 3.96
N VAL A 146 8.58 25.43 3.37
CA VAL A 146 8.20 26.43 2.35
C VAL A 146 8.29 27.86 2.90
N ALA A 147 7.82 28.08 4.13
CA ALA A 147 7.90 29.39 4.77
C ALA A 147 9.35 29.88 4.93
N THR A 148 10.27 28.98 5.30
CA THR A 148 11.69 29.32 5.46
C THR A 148 12.36 29.59 4.11
N VAL A 149 12.01 28.83 3.07
CA VAL A 149 12.54 29.04 1.70
C VAL A 149 12.07 30.38 1.13
N MET A 150 10.80 30.76 1.34
CA MET A 150 10.27 32.07 0.93
C MET A 150 11.04 33.23 1.58
N GLN A 151 11.36 33.12 2.88
CA GLN A 151 12.15 34.12 3.60
C GLN A 151 13.60 34.20 3.12
N TYR A 152 14.18 33.09 2.67
CA TYR A 152 15.54 33.09 2.09
C TYR A 152 15.57 33.67 0.66
N CYS A 153 14.46 33.56 -0.07
CA CYS A 153 14.34 34.03 -1.45
C CYS A 153 13.98 35.52 -1.57
N MET A 154 13.54 36.17 -0.49
CA MET A 154 13.13 37.59 -0.43
C MET A 154 14.18 38.42 0.29
#